data_AF-A0A7C2E9C1-F1
#
_entry.id   AF-A0A7C2E9C1-F1
#
_cell.length_a   1.000
_cell.length_b   1.000
_cell.length_c   1.000
_cell.angle_alpha   90.00
_cell.angle_beta   90.00
_cell.angle_gamma   90.00
#
_symmetry.space_group_name_H-M   'P 1'
#
loop_
_entity.id
_entity.type
_entity.pdbx_description
1 polymer ?
#
loop_
_entity_poly.entity_id
_entity_poly.type
_entity_poly.pdbx_seq_one_letter_code
_entity_poly.pdbx_strand_id
1 'polypeptide(L)' 'MRFDQLVRPGMLVRDVRVRHPVCVPVLERYGFRESCDDCSIEQVARKHGLDPLELVAELNSVLAARPGERAPD' A
#
# COMPACT_ATOMS: atom_id res chain seq x y z
N MET A 1 6.25 13.23 15.12
CA MET A 1 5.19 12.81 14.18
C MET A 1 5.84 12.51 12.84
N ARG A 2 6.11 11.22 12.54
CA ARG A 2 6.73 10.82 11.28
C ARG A 2 5.66 10.69 10.20
N PHE A 3 5.57 11.69 9.35
CA PHE A 3 4.69 11.75 8.18
C PHE A 3 5.46 11.54 6.86
N ASP A 4 6.56 10.78 6.89
CA ASP A 4 7.36 10.58 5.69
C ASP A 4 6.75 9.47 4.82
N GLN A 5 5.84 9.90 3.94
CA GLN A 5 5.45 9.22 2.69
C GLN A 5 4.80 7.84 2.83
N LEU A 6 3.75 7.76 3.65
CA LEU A 6 2.85 6.60 3.71
C LEU A 6 1.97 6.52 2.44
N VAL A 7 1.69 5.30 1.97
CA VAL A 7 0.81 5.02 0.82
C VAL A 7 -0.53 5.68 1.05
N ARG A 8 -1.04 6.40 0.05
CA ARG A 8 -2.33 7.11 0.12
C ARG A 8 -3.38 6.41 -0.75
N PRO A 9 -4.68 6.50 -0.40
CA PRO A 9 -5.75 5.89 -1.19
C PRO A 9 -5.81 6.42 -2.64
N GLY A 10 -5.39 7.66 -2.86
CA GLY A 10 -5.32 8.27 -4.19
C GLY A 10 -4.07 7.93 -5.01
N MET A 11 -3.10 7.18 -4.46
CA MET A 11 -1.94 6.74 -5.24
C MET A 11 -2.33 5.61 -6.18
N LEU A 12 -1.70 5.59 -7.36
CA LEU A 12 -1.85 4.48 -8.30
C LEU A 12 -1.10 3.25 -7.81
N VAL A 13 -1.66 2.07 -8.06
CA VAL A 13 -1.00 0.80 -7.72
C VAL A 13 0.39 0.71 -8.33
N ARG A 14 0.57 1.15 -9.60
CA ARG A 14 1.89 1.20 -10.24
C ARG A 14 2.89 2.07 -9.49
N ASP A 15 2.46 3.23 -8.99
CA ASP A 15 3.32 4.18 -8.27
C ASP A 15 3.75 3.56 -6.94
N VAL A 16 2.82 2.90 -6.24
CA VAL A 16 3.11 2.15 -5.01
C VAL A 16 4.08 1.01 -5.27
N ARG A 17 3.92 0.23 -6.36
CA ARG A 17 4.84 -0.87 -6.70
C ARG A 17 6.25 -0.37 -7.00
N VAL A 18 6.37 0.73 -7.74
CA VAL A 18 7.67 1.34 -8.11
C VAL A 18 8.35 1.97 -6.91
N ARG A 19 7.62 2.74 -6.11
CA ARG A 19 8.19 3.47 -4.95
C ARG A 19 8.38 2.59 -3.72
N HIS A 20 7.50 1.61 -3.55
CA HIS A 20 7.43 0.73 -2.39
C HIS A 20 7.31 -0.73 -2.82
N PRO A 21 8.39 -1.33 -3.39
CA PRO A 21 8.36 -2.72 -3.83
C PRO A 21 8.09 -3.71 -2.69
N VAL A 22 8.28 -3.31 -1.43
CA VAL A 22 7.91 -4.11 -0.25
C VAL A 22 6.40 -4.36 -0.13
N CYS A 23 5.58 -3.49 -0.72
CA CYS A 23 4.12 -3.63 -0.73
C CYS A 23 3.61 -4.60 -1.80
N VAL A 24 4.44 -4.95 -2.79
CA VAL A 24 4.10 -5.89 -3.88
C VAL A 24 3.55 -7.22 -3.35
N PRO A 25 4.19 -7.93 -2.40
CA PRO A 25 3.64 -9.18 -1.88
C PRO A 25 2.27 -9.02 -1.19
N VAL A 26 1.99 -7.86 -0.58
CA VAL A 26 0.66 -7.57 -0.01
C VAL A 26 -0.37 -7.46 -1.13
N LEU A 27 -0.05 -6.66 -2.15
CA LEU A 27 -0.92 -6.45 -3.31
C LEU A 27 -1.21 -7.78 -4.05
N GLU A 28 -0.20 -8.64 -4.22
CA GLU A 28 -0.36 -9.96 -4.83
C GLU A 28 -1.22 -10.92 -3.98
N ARG A 29 -1.16 -10.84 -2.64
CA ARG A 29 -2.04 -11.62 -1.76
C ARG A 29 -3.52 -11.27 -1.92
N TYR A 30 -3.82 -10.01 -2.24
CA TYR A 30 -5.19 -9.58 -2.58
C TYR A 30 -5.58 -9.86 -4.03
N GLY A 31 -4.67 -10.44 -4.83
CA GLY A 31 -4.90 -10.75 -6.24
C GLY A 31 -4.84 -9.55 -7.17
N PHE A 32 -4.19 -8.45 -6.75
CA PHE A 32 -4.01 -7.28 -7.61
C PHE A 32 -2.99 -7.60 -8.70
N ARG A 33 -3.50 -7.73 -9.93
CA ARG A 33 -2.70 -7.98 -11.13
C ARG A 33 -2.36 -6.69 -11.85
N GLU A 34 -1.55 -6.83 -12.90
CA GLU A 34 -1.06 -5.74 -13.74
C GLU A 34 -2.19 -4.90 -14.36
N SER A 35 -3.38 -5.49 -14.59
CA SER A 35 -4.56 -4.72 -15.05
C SER A 35 -5.06 -3.67 -14.04
N CYS A 36 -4.62 -3.72 -12.78
CA CYS A 36 -4.97 -2.74 -11.75
C CYS A 36 -3.92 -1.64 -11.58
N ASP A 37 -2.81 -1.66 -12.33
CA ASP A 37 -1.71 -0.70 -12.21
C ASP A 37 -2.14 0.77 -12.47
N ASP A 38 -3.10 0.97 -13.37
CA ASP A 38 -3.69 2.29 -13.68
C ASP A 38 -4.79 2.73 -12.70
N CYS A 39 -5.21 1.88 -11.76
CA CYS A 39 -6.21 2.22 -10.77
C CYS A 39 -5.56 2.78 -9.50
N SER A 40 -6.26 3.73 -8.84
CA SER A 40 -5.87 4.16 -7.49
C SER A 40 -6.16 3.08 -6.46
N ILE A 41 -5.37 3.02 -5.38
CA ILE A 41 -5.55 2.06 -4.26
C ILE A 41 -7.01 2.03 -3.79
N GLU A 42 -7.68 3.18 -3.71
CA GLU A 42 -9.11 3.24 -3.37
C GLU A 42 -10.00 2.53 -4.39
N GLN A 43 -9.77 2.75 -5.68
CA GLN A 43 -10.60 2.20 -6.75
C GLN A 43 -10.46 0.68 -6.85
N VAL A 44 -9.22 0.17 -6.79
CA VAL A 44 -8.97 -1.28 -6.79
C VAL A 44 -9.52 -1.94 -5.53
N ALA A 45 -9.37 -1.33 -4.34
CA ALA A 45 -9.99 -1.86 -3.13
C ALA A 45 -11.51 -1.99 -3.28
N ARG A 46 -12.18 -0.91 -3.69
CA ARG A 46 -13.64 -0.91 -3.88
C ARG A 46 -14.10 -1.89 -4.96
N LYS A 47 -13.34 -2.01 -6.06
CA LYS A 47 -13.62 -2.96 -7.14
C LYS A 47 -13.53 -4.41 -6.68
N HIS A 48 -12.67 -4.69 -5.70
CA HIS A 48 -12.50 -6.01 -5.08
C HIS A 48 -13.36 -6.22 -3.82
N GLY A 49 -14.21 -5.24 -3.46
CA GLY A 49 -15.04 -5.31 -2.24
C GLY A 49 -14.26 -5.19 -0.93
N LEU A 50 -13.07 -4.59 -0.99
CA LEU A 50 -12.20 -4.32 0.17
C LEU A 50 -12.39 -2.90 0.66
N ASP A 51 -12.18 -2.70 1.97
CA ASP A 51 -12.11 -1.37 2.55
C ASP A 51 -10.81 -0.67 2.16
N PRO A 52 -10.87 0.50 1.50
CA PRO A 52 -9.67 1.21 1.06
C PRO A 52 -8.83 1.70 2.23
N LEU A 53 -9.45 2.00 3.37
CA LEU A 53 -8.76 2.40 4.59
C LEU A 53 -7.96 1.25 5.19
N GLU A 54 -8.55 0.05 5.27
CA GLU A 54 -7.88 -1.15 5.78
C GLU A 54 -6.71 -1.54 4.87
N LEU A 55 -6.90 -1.53 3.56
CA LEU A 55 -5.82 -1.83 2.61
C LEU A 55 -4.65 -0.84 2.75
N VAL A 56 -4.96 0.45 2.87
CA VAL A 56 -3.96 1.49 3.10
C VAL A 56 -3.26 1.29 4.45
N ALA A 57 -3.98 0.92 5.50
CA ALA A 57 -3.39 0.65 6.81
C ALA A 57 -2.43 -0.55 6.76
N GLU A 58 -2.79 -1.64 6.10
CA GLU A 58 -1.95 -2.83 5.91
C GLU A 58 -0.66 -2.49 5.14
N LEU A 59 -0.78 -1.76 4.02
CA LEU A 59 0.37 -1.33 3.22
C LEU A 59 1.32 -0.45 4.05
N ASN A 60 0.75 0.44 4.86
CA ASN A 60 1.51 1.33 5.74
C ASN A 60 2.13 0.62 6.93
N SER A 61 1.48 -0.41 7.46
CA SER A 61 2.03 -1.29 8.51
C SER A 61 3.28 -2.02 8.01
N VAL A 62 3.25 -2.53 6.78
CA VAL A 62 4.43 -3.17 6.15
C VAL A 62 5.57 -2.17 5.90
N LEU A 63 5.24 -0.93 5.53
CA LEU A 63 6.23 0.14 5.39
C LEU A 63 6.85 0.54 6.74
N ALA A 64 6.03 0.65 7.78
CA ALA A 64 6.49 0.93 9.15
C ALA A 64 7.32 -0.23 9.73
N ALA A 65 6.99 -1.47 9.36
CA ALA A 65 7.72 -2.68 9.75
C ALA A 65 9.06 -2.86 9.03
N ARG A 66 9.38 -2.06 7.99
CA ARG A 66 10.75 -1.92 7.49
C ARG A 66 11.44 -0.79 8.26
N PRO A 67 12.30 -1.11 9.25
CA PRO A 67 12.92 -0.10 10.06
C PRO A 67 14.00 0.62 9.27
N GLY A 68 13.68 1.84 8.85
CA GLY A 68 14.62 2.94 8.95
C GLY A 68 14.74 3.48 10.39
N GLU A 69 13.96 3.00 11.36
CA GLU A 69 14.21 3.33 12.76
C GLU A 69 13.74 2.25 13.75
N ARG A 70 14.71 1.78 14.51
CA ARG A 70 14.61 1.18 15.84
C ARG A 70 13.75 2.05 16.75
N ALA A 71 12.65 1.52 17.27
CA ALA A 71 11.96 2.13 18.41
C ALA A 71 12.78 1.87 19.69
N PRO A 72 13.15 2.89 20.48
CA PRO A 72 13.48 2.73 21.90
C PRO A 72 12.23 2.84 22.79
N ASP A 73 12.35 2.16 23.93
CA ASP A 73 11.51 2.04 25.14
C ASP A 73 10.31 1.08 25.10
#